data_AF-E2BDX0-F1
#
_entry.id   AF-E2BDX0-F1
#
_cell.length_a   1.000
_cell.length_b   1.000
_cell.length_c   1.000
_cell.angle_alpha   90.00
_cell.angle_beta   90.00
_cell.angle_gamma   90.00
#
_symmetry.space_group_name_H-M   'P 1'
#
loop_
_entity.id
_entity.type
_entity.pdbx_description
1 polymer ?
#
loop_
_entity_poly.entity_id
_entity_poly.type
_entity_poly.pdbx_seq_one_letter_code
_entity_poly.pdbx_strand_id
1 'polypeptide(L)'
;IRILSETRDKYKAAERLYAERFPDRRYPTRLTIKHLVDRAESGNLKRNRRKTDNDEMKILVTIVATVTDPHTSTRKIQRQHDVPRKIANRILRTYKFHPCHIHLTQALKNEDFIRRVRFCNWAENQIRRNPLFFHHMLFSDETNFSNNGGVNRHNCHYYFERNPHWQRSEKLQRQWSVNVWAGIIGNHIIGPYLFQENLNEQNYLIVLQNQLPILSENVPLHICIRMWFMQDGAPAHRTRNVRNYLNNVFGNQWIGLGS
;
A
#
# COMPACT_ATOMS: atom_id res chain seq x y z
N ILE A 1 35.34 30.75 17.84
CA ILE A 1 36.51 30.63 16.93
C ILE A 1 37.73 30.35 17.80
N ARG A 2 38.18 29.10 17.88
CA ARG A 2 39.19 28.65 18.87
C ARG A 2 40.56 29.35 18.70
N ILE A 3 40.90 29.72 17.46
CA ILE A 3 42.14 30.39 17.09
C ILE A 3 42.17 31.86 17.56
N LEU A 4 41.03 32.55 17.59
CA LEU A 4 41.00 33.95 18.03
C LEU A 4 41.23 34.07 19.54
N SER A 5 40.61 33.18 20.32
CA SER A 5 40.83 33.08 21.77
C SER A 5 42.29 32.71 22.11
N GLU A 6 42.93 31.85 21.32
CA GLU A 6 44.36 31.51 21.47
C GLU A 6 45.28 32.73 21.24
N THR A 7 44.81 33.72 20.48
CA THR A 7 45.57 34.95 20.18
C THR A 7 45.16 36.16 21.01
N ARG A 8 44.42 35.95 22.12
CA ARG A 8 43.92 37.03 23.00
C ARG A 8 43.15 38.10 22.21
N ASP A 9 42.27 37.66 21.32
CA ASP A 9 41.40 38.49 20.49
C ASP A 9 42.11 39.46 19.53
N LYS A 10 43.39 39.18 19.23
CA LYS A 10 44.15 39.93 18.23
C LYS A 10 43.97 39.34 16.83
N TYR A 11 43.07 39.93 16.04
CA TYR A 11 42.72 39.47 14.68
C TYR A 11 43.90 39.23 13.72
N LYS A 12 44.95 40.07 13.77
CA LYS A 12 46.15 39.92 12.92
C LYS A 12 47.03 38.75 13.36
N ALA A 13 47.07 38.46 14.66
CA ALA A 13 47.75 37.28 15.18
C ALA A 13 46.94 36.01 14.87
N ALA A 14 45.60 36.08 14.94
CA ALA A 14 44.72 34.99 14.56
C ALA A 14 44.87 34.60 13.08
N GLU A 15 45.00 35.58 12.18
CA GLU A 15 45.27 35.36 10.75
C GLU A 15 46.59 34.61 10.53
N ARG A 16 47.67 35.03 11.19
CA ARG A 16 48.99 34.36 11.11
C ARG A 16 48.96 32.95 11.67
N LEU A 17 48.39 32.79 12.87
CA LEU A 17 48.27 31.49 13.53
C LEU A 17 47.41 30.52 12.71
N TYR A 18 46.38 31.02 12.01
CA TYR A 18 45.58 30.22 11.09
C TYR A 18 46.41 29.76 9.89
N ALA A 19 47.17 30.67 9.27
CA ALA A 19 48.03 30.36 8.13
C ALA A 19 49.13 29.35 8.49
N GLU A 20 49.77 29.49 9.65
CA GLU A 20 50.78 28.55 10.16
C GLU A 20 50.21 27.15 10.42
N ARG A 21 49.00 27.08 11.00
CA ARG A 21 48.36 25.81 11.37
C ARG A 21 47.73 25.08 10.17
N PHE A 22 47.44 25.79 9.09
CA PHE A 22 46.79 25.26 7.89
C PHE A 22 47.43 25.83 6.60
N PRO A 23 48.70 25.50 6.31
CA PRO A 23 49.47 26.11 5.23
C PRO A 23 48.91 25.82 3.82
N ASP A 24 48.32 24.64 3.61
CA ASP A 24 47.81 24.21 2.29
C ASP A 24 46.35 24.63 2.02
N ARG A 25 45.80 25.57 2.82
CA ARG A 25 44.40 26.02 2.70
C ARG A 25 44.33 27.51 2.43
N ARG A 26 43.31 27.92 1.68
CA ARG A 26 42.90 29.33 1.63
C ARG A 26 42.40 29.74 3.01
N TYR A 27 43.13 30.63 3.69
CA TYR A 27 42.82 31.08 5.04
C TYR A 27 42.05 32.41 5.05
N PRO A 28 41.19 32.63 6.07
CA PRO A 28 40.44 33.87 6.21
C PRO A 28 41.36 35.03 6.61
N THR A 29 41.17 36.20 5.99
CA THR A 29 41.92 37.40 6.38
C THR A 29 41.49 37.92 7.75
N ARG A 30 42.30 38.79 8.37
CA ARG A 30 41.91 39.46 9.64
C ARG A 30 40.53 40.12 9.59
N LEU A 31 40.13 40.67 8.42
CA LEU A 31 38.82 41.32 8.23
C LEU A 31 37.70 40.28 8.17
N THR A 32 37.96 39.15 7.49
CA THR A 32 37.01 38.03 7.44
C THR A 32 36.78 37.43 8.82
N ILE A 33 37.85 37.26 9.61
CA ILE A 33 37.75 36.77 11.00
C ILE A 33 36.94 37.75 11.84
N LYS A 34 37.22 39.06 11.75
CA LYS A 34 36.46 40.10 12.45
C LYS A 34 34.98 40.08 12.09
N HIS A 35 34.63 40.12 10.80
CA HIS A 35 33.22 40.10 10.37
C HIS A 35 32.48 38.84 10.81
N LEU A 36 33.16 37.69 10.93
CA LEU A 36 32.56 36.47 11.44
C LEU A 36 32.28 36.56 12.94
N VAL A 37 33.15 37.21 13.72
CA VAL A 37 32.93 37.48 15.15
C VAL A 37 31.80 38.47 15.34
N ASP A 38 31.82 39.61 14.63
CA ASP A 38 30.77 40.62 14.71
C ASP A 38 29.39 40.00 14.39
N ARG A 39 29.33 39.10 13.38
CA ARG A 39 28.12 38.34 13.04
C ARG A 39 27.74 37.30 14.09
N ALA A 40 28.71 36.69 14.76
CA ALA A 40 28.46 35.74 15.84
C ALA A 40 27.85 36.43 17.06
N GLU A 41 28.44 37.56 17.47
CA GLU A 41 27.99 38.40 18.58
C GLU A 41 26.60 38.99 18.31
N SER A 42 26.34 39.39 17.06
CA SER A 42 25.03 39.86 16.62
C SER A 42 23.99 38.74 16.39
N GLY A 43 24.32 37.47 16.68
CA GLY A 43 23.43 36.32 16.48
C GLY A 43 23.12 35.96 15.02
N ASN A 44 23.77 36.60 14.05
CA ASN A 44 23.48 36.52 12.61
C ASN A 44 24.43 35.58 11.85
N LEU A 45 24.66 34.38 12.40
CA LEU A 45 25.49 33.35 11.76
C LEU A 45 24.78 32.63 10.61
N LYS A 46 23.45 32.63 10.59
CA LYS A 46 22.64 32.01 9.53
C LYS A 46 22.40 33.00 8.38
N ARG A 47 22.45 32.49 7.15
CA ARG A 47 22.11 33.27 5.96
C ARG A 47 20.57 33.40 5.90
N ASN A 48 20.05 34.60 6.14
CA ASN A 48 18.63 34.87 5.96
C ASN A 48 18.31 34.97 4.46
N ARG A 49 17.72 33.90 3.90
CA ARG A 49 17.05 33.99 2.60
C ARG A 49 15.75 34.76 2.80
N ARG A 50 15.60 35.91 2.14
CA ARG A 50 14.31 36.61 2.06
C ARG A 50 13.28 35.66 1.43
N LYS A 51 12.17 35.42 2.12
CA LYS A 51 10.95 34.87 1.50
C LYS A 51 10.32 36.00 0.70
N THR A 52 9.98 35.76 -0.55
CA THR A 52 9.29 36.73 -1.40
C THR A 52 7.77 36.54 -1.22
N ASP A 53 6.97 37.61 -1.13
CA ASP A 53 5.50 37.55 -0.96
C ASP A 53 4.79 36.63 -1.98
N ASN A 54 5.34 36.57 -3.19
CA ASN A 54 4.83 35.71 -4.26
C ASN A 54 4.90 34.21 -3.92
N ASP A 55 5.69 33.80 -2.91
CA ASP A 55 5.71 32.41 -2.43
C ASP A 55 4.46 32.09 -1.59
N GLU A 56 3.85 33.04 -0.85
CA GLU A 56 2.67 32.78 -0.02
C GLU A 56 1.41 32.56 -0.88
N MET A 57 1.20 33.40 -1.90
CA MET A 57 0.10 33.19 -2.85
C MET A 57 0.25 31.88 -3.61
N LYS A 58 1.47 31.50 -4.01
CA LYS A 58 1.72 30.20 -4.65
C LYS A 58 1.45 29.03 -3.73
N ILE A 59 1.78 29.16 -2.43
CA ILE A 59 1.43 28.16 -1.41
C ILE A 59 -0.08 28.01 -1.33
N LEU A 60 -0.80 29.11 -1.12
CA LEU A 60 -2.25 29.11 -0.97
C LEU A 60 -2.93 28.48 -2.20
N VAL A 61 -2.60 28.95 -3.40
CA VAL A 61 -3.22 28.47 -4.63
C VAL A 61 -2.90 26.99 -4.89
N THR A 62 -1.67 26.55 -4.60
CA THR A 62 -1.31 25.13 -4.74
C THR A 62 -2.12 24.27 -3.78
N ILE A 63 -2.23 24.66 -2.51
CA ILE A 63 -2.95 23.88 -1.50
C ILE A 63 -4.44 23.85 -1.81
N VAL A 64 -5.06 25.01 -2.08
CA VAL A 64 -6.48 25.12 -2.41
C VAL A 64 -6.80 24.24 -3.61
N ALA A 65 -6.06 24.37 -4.71
CA ALA A 65 -6.28 23.55 -5.92
C ALA A 65 -6.22 22.04 -5.63
N THR A 66 -5.29 21.59 -4.77
CA THR A 66 -5.18 20.17 -4.41
C THR A 66 -6.24 19.68 -3.44
N VAL A 67 -6.75 20.53 -2.55
CA VAL A 67 -7.83 20.16 -1.63
C VAL A 67 -9.19 20.15 -2.35
N THR A 68 -9.42 21.09 -3.27
CA THR A 68 -10.65 21.15 -4.06
C THR A 68 -10.76 20.03 -5.08
N ASP A 69 -9.64 19.60 -5.66
CA ASP A 69 -9.58 18.50 -6.62
C ASP A 69 -8.36 17.61 -6.33
N PRO A 70 -8.53 16.54 -5.53
CA PRO A 70 -7.45 15.60 -5.21
C PRO A 70 -6.85 14.89 -6.44
N HIS A 71 -7.53 14.92 -7.59
CA HIS A 71 -7.03 14.35 -8.85
C HIS A 71 -6.19 15.36 -9.67
N THR A 72 -6.05 16.60 -9.19
CA THR A 72 -5.27 17.62 -9.90
C THR A 72 -3.78 17.29 -9.90
N SER A 73 -3.18 17.31 -11.10
CA SER A 73 -1.74 17.12 -11.27
C SER A 73 -0.98 18.43 -11.14
N THR A 74 0.30 18.36 -10.77
CA THR A 74 1.17 19.55 -10.74
C THR A 74 1.36 20.22 -12.11
N ARG A 75 1.09 19.51 -13.22
CA ARG A 75 1.01 20.10 -14.56
C ARG A 75 -0.27 20.91 -14.74
N LYS A 76 -1.40 20.43 -14.23
CA LYS A 76 -2.69 21.13 -14.26
C LYS A 76 -2.64 22.40 -13.40
N ILE A 77 -2.05 22.33 -12.20
CA ILE A 77 -1.79 23.50 -11.34
C ILE A 77 -0.98 24.56 -12.09
N GLN A 78 0.09 24.16 -12.79
CA GLN A 78 0.89 25.10 -13.57
C GLN A 78 0.08 25.77 -14.69
N ARG A 79 -0.74 25.02 -15.42
CA ARG A 79 -1.55 25.55 -16.53
C ARG A 79 -2.66 26.50 -16.06
N GLN A 80 -3.28 26.21 -14.92
CA GLN A 80 -4.46 26.96 -14.44
C GLN A 80 -4.09 28.14 -13.54
N HIS A 81 -2.96 28.06 -12.85
CA HIS A 81 -2.61 29.00 -11.78
C HIS A 81 -1.21 29.60 -11.92
N ASP A 82 -0.53 29.34 -13.05
CA ASP A 82 0.82 29.81 -13.36
C ASP A 82 1.86 29.53 -12.25
N VAL A 83 1.63 28.47 -11.46
CA VAL A 83 2.61 28.01 -10.45
C VAL A 83 3.57 27.03 -11.13
N PRO A 84 4.88 27.33 -11.20
CA PRO A 84 5.85 26.42 -11.79
C PRO A 84 5.81 25.05 -11.11
N ARG A 85 5.82 23.97 -11.90
CA ARG A 85 5.71 22.58 -11.40
C ARG A 85 6.70 22.25 -10.27
N LYS A 86 7.94 22.77 -10.35
CA LYS A 86 8.97 22.58 -9.30
C LYS A 86 8.54 23.20 -7.96
N ILE A 87 7.89 24.37 -8.00
CA ILE A 87 7.39 25.07 -6.81
C ILE A 87 6.19 24.31 -6.24
N ALA A 88 5.21 23.94 -7.08
CA ALA A 88 4.07 23.13 -6.66
C ALA A 88 4.51 21.82 -5.98
N ASN A 89 5.44 21.07 -6.59
CA ASN A 89 6.00 19.85 -5.99
C ASN A 89 6.70 20.11 -4.64
N ARG A 90 7.45 21.21 -4.51
CA ARG A 90 8.11 21.59 -3.26
C ARG A 90 7.06 21.86 -2.18
N ILE A 91 6.02 22.65 -2.50
CA ILE A 91 4.93 22.98 -1.58
C ILE A 91 4.23 21.70 -1.11
N LEU A 92 3.78 20.85 -2.04
CA LEU A 92 3.09 19.60 -1.69
C LEU A 92 3.92 18.71 -0.76
N ARG A 93 5.23 18.59 -1.00
CA ARG A 93 6.14 17.86 -0.10
C ARG A 93 6.26 18.52 1.27
N THR A 94 6.42 19.84 1.33
CA THR A 94 6.51 20.59 2.60
C THR A 94 5.26 20.42 3.46
N TYR A 95 4.08 20.42 2.82
CA TYR A 95 2.78 20.28 3.49
C TYR A 95 2.30 18.83 3.57
N LYS A 96 3.18 17.84 3.32
CA LYS A 96 2.91 16.40 3.44
C LYS A 96 1.75 15.88 2.58
N PHE A 97 1.50 16.51 1.43
CA PHE A 97 0.65 15.94 0.40
C PHE A 97 1.46 14.87 -0.36
N HIS A 98 1.03 13.62 -0.21
CA HIS A 98 1.65 12.47 -0.85
C HIS A 98 0.83 12.04 -2.06
N PRO A 99 1.48 11.69 -3.19
CA PRO A 99 0.79 11.00 -4.27
C PRO A 99 0.23 9.67 -3.74
N CYS A 100 -1.09 9.50 -3.78
CA CYS A 100 -1.74 8.24 -3.47
C CYS A 100 -1.99 7.46 -4.76
N HIS A 101 -1.75 6.15 -4.73
CA HIS A 101 -2.16 5.27 -5.82
C HIS A 101 -3.65 4.98 -5.70
N ILE A 102 -4.38 5.15 -6.80
CA ILE A 102 -5.79 4.73 -6.88
C ILE A 102 -5.81 3.20 -6.82
N HIS A 103 -6.53 2.66 -5.86
CA HIS A 103 -6.84 1.24 -5.82
C HIS A 103 -8.12 1.02 -6.62
N LEU A 104 -8.02 0.28 -7.73
CA LEU A 104 -9.20 -0.13 -8.48
C LEU A 104 -9.89 -1.24 -7.68
N THR A 105 -11.01 -0.91 -7.05
CA THR A 105 -11.90 -1.87 -6.39
C THR A 105 -13.14 -2.09 -7.24
N GLN A 106 -13.82 -3.21 -7.04
CA GLN A 106 -15.14 -3.42 -7.64
C GLN A 106 -16.08 -2.26 -7.29
N ALA A 107 -16.93 -1.85 -8.24
CA ALA A 107 -17.91 -0.80 -8.02
C ALA A 107 -18.96 -1.29 -7.01
N LEU A 108 -18.88 -0.79 -5.79
CA LEU A 108 -19.86 -1.09 -4.73
C LEU A 108 -21.12 -0.25 -4.96
N LYS A 109 -22.29 -0.89 -4.85
CA LYS A 109 -23.57 -0.19 -4.80
C LYS A 109 -23.81 0.31 -3.37
N ASN A 110 -24.67 1.33 -3.20
CA ASN A 110 -25.03 1.86 -1.87
C ASN A 110 -25.55 0.75 -0.93
N GLU A 111 -26.28 -0.22 -1.46
CA GLU A 111 -26.77 -1.39 -0.71
C GLU A 111 -25.65 -2.28 -0.16
N ASP A 112 -24.53 -2.40 -0.88
CA ASP A 112 -23.41 -3.23 -0.46
C ASP A 112 -22.74 -2.66 0.79
N PHE A 113 -22.67 -1.34 0.94
CA PHE A 113 -22.18 -0.70 2.16
C PHE A 113 -23.03 -1.08 3.37
N ILE A 114 -24.35 -1.04 3.24
CA ILE A 114 -25.28 -1.43 4.31
C ILE A 114 -25.09 -2.91 4.65
N ARG A 115 -24.99 -3.79 3.65
CA ARG A 115 -24.76 -5.23 3.85
C ARG A 115 -23.44 -5.50 4.57
N ARG A 116 -22.36 -4.81 4.18
CA ARG A 116 -21.04 -4.94 4.82
C ARG A 116 -21.06 -4.45 6.26
N VAL A 117 -21.68 -3.31 6.56
CA VAL A 117 -21.83 -2.82 7.95
C VAL A 117 -22.64 -3.80 8.80
N ARG A 118 -23.75 -4.33 8.27
CA ARG A 118 -24.54 -5.36 8.97
C ARG A 118 -23.71 -6.61 9.26
N PHE A 119 -22.94 -7.09 8.29
CA PHE A 119 -22.03 -8.22 8.47
C PHE A 119 -20.97 -7.92 9.54
N CYS A 120 -20.31 -6.76 9.50
CA CYS A 120 -19.33 -6.35 10.51
C CYS A 120 -19.92 -6.34 11.92
N ASN A 121 -21.11 -5.74 12.10
CA ASN A 121 -21.79 -5.70 13.39
C ASN A 121 -22.19 -7.11 13.87
N TRP A 122 -22.65 -7.97 12.96
CA TRP A 122 -22.94 -9.36 13.27
C TRP A 122 -21.67 -10.12 13.70
N ALA A 123 -20.58 -9.99 12.94
CA ALA A 123 -19.30 -10.63 13.21
C ALA A 123 -18.70 -10.17 14.54
N GLU A 124 -18.79 -8.88 14.85
CA GLU A 124 -18.37 -8.32 16.14
C GLU A 124 -19.15 -8.95 17.30
N ASN A 125 -20.47 -9.12 17.16
CA ASN A 125 -21.28 -9.78 18.16
C ASN A 125 -20.96 -11.27 18.33
N GLN A 126 -20.60 -11.98 17.25
CA GLN A 126 -20.11 -13.35 17.34
C GLN A 126 -18.79 -13.43 18.10
N ILE A 127 -17.84 -12.54 17.81
CA ILE A 127 -16.56 -12.45 18.54
C ILE A 127 -16.79 -12.15 20.02
N ARG A 128 -17.69 -11.22 20.37
CA ARG A 128 -18.02 -10.90 21.76
C ARG A 128 -18.53 -12.11 22.54
N ARG A 129 -19.32 -12.98 21.89
CA ARG A 129 -19.87 -14.21 22.50
C ARG A 129 -18.82 -15.32 22.58
N ASN A 130 -17.99 -15.44 21.56
CA ASN A 130 -16.93 -16.42 21.48
C ASN A 130 -15.69 -15.80 20.81
N PRO A 131 -14.65 -15.44 21.59
CA PRO A 131 -13.41 -14.89 21.04
C PRO A 131 -12.72 -15.81 20.02
N LEU A 132 -12.98 -17.13 20.09
CA LEU A 132 -12.45 -18.13 19.17
C LEU A 132 -13.41 -18.46 18.02
N PHE A 133 -14.43 -17.64 17.75
CA PHE A 133 -15.42 -17.89 16.71
C PHE A 133 -14.78 -18.15 15.34
N PHE A 134 -13.91 -17.24 14.89
CA PHE A 134 -13.24 -17.38 13.59
C PHE A 134 -12.19 -18.50 13.53
N HIS A 135 -11.75 -19.05 14.67
CA HIS A 135 -10.87 -20.23 14.67
C HIS A 135 -11.61 -21.50 14.21
N HIS A 136 -12.94 -21.48 14.30
CA HIS A 136 -13.81 -22.57 13.84
C HIS A 136 -14.49 -22.23 12.51
N MET A 137 -14.07 -21.15 11.82
CA MET A 137 -14.61 -20.79 10.51
C MET A 137 -13.70 -21.30 9.41
N LEU A 138 -14.25 -22.13 8.52
CA LEU A 138 -13.62 -22.52 7.27
C LEU A 138 -13.85 -21.42 6.25
N PHE A 139 -12.81 -20.66 5.96
CA PHE A 139 -12.78 -19.73 4.83
C PHE A 139 -12.37 -20.50 3.59
N SER A 140 -13.22 -20.53 2.56
CA SER A 140 -12.90 -21.17 1.28
C SER A 140 -12.97 -20.19 0.13
N ASP A 141 -12.11 -20.39 -0.87
CA ASP A 141 -12.08 -19.60 -2.09
C ASP A 141 -11.52 -20.42 -3.26
N GLU A 142 -11.82 -19.96 -4.47
CA GLU A 142 -11.25 -20.49 -5.71
C GLU A 142 -10.27 -19.50 -6.32
N THR A 143 -9.15 -20.01 -6.81
CA THR A 143 -8.17 -19.21 -7.53
C THR A 143 -7.73 -19.87 -8.82
N ASN A 144 -7.49 -19.05 -9.85
CA ASN A 144 -7.06 -19.50 -11.16
C ASN A 144 -5.55 -19.35 -11.30
N PHE A 145 -4.84 -20.47 -11.50
CA PHE A 145 -3.43 -20.48 -11.88
C PHE A 145 -3.30 -20.64 -13.38
N SER A 146 -2.50 -19.82 -14.02
CA SER A 146 -2.25 -19.87 -15.46
C SER A 146 -0.77 -19.76 -15.77
N ASN A 147 -0.34 -20.43 -16.84
CA ASN A 147 1.06 -20.44 -17.27
C ASN A 147 1.50 -19.16 -17.99
N ASN A 148 0.55 -18.26 -18.28
CA ASN A 148 0.84 -16.97 -18.89
C ASN A 148 1.37 -15.96 -17.85
N GLY A 149 1.31 -16.28 -16.54
CA GLY A 149 1.91 -15.53 -15.44
C GLY A 149 1.75 -14.03 -15.67
N GLY A 150 0.51 -13.53 -15.57
CA GLY A 150 0.17 -12.14 -15.90
C GLY A 150 1.29 -11.20 -15.46
N VAL A 151 1.85 -10.45 -16.42
CA VAL A 151 3.03 -9.62 -16.16
C VAL A 151 2.71 -8.65 -15.04
N ASN A 152 3.24 -8.90 -13.84
CA ASN A 152 3.21 -7.92 -12.78
C ASN A 152 4.17 -6.79 -13.17
N ARG A 153 3.65 -5.81 -13.91
CA ARG A 153 4.40 -4.64 -14.39
C ARG A 153 5.09 -3.87 -13.26
N HIS A 154 4.63 -4.01 -12.02
CA HIS A 154 5.28 -3.43 -10.84
C HIS A 154 6.60 -4.13 -10.48
N ASN A 155 6.79 -5.39 -10.88
CA ASN A 155 8.03 -6.14 -10.64
C ASN A 155 8.98 -6.13 -11.86
N CYS A 156 8.55 -5.59 -13.00
CA CYS A 156 9.37 -5.48 -14.21
C CYS A 156 10.18 -4.19 -14.22
N HIS A 157 11.08 -4.03 -13.24
CA HIS A 157 12.06 -2.95 -13.22
C HIS A 157 13.37 -3.41 -13.88
N TYR A 158 13.65 -2.86 -15.06
CA TYR A 158 14.93 -3.05 -15.75
C TYR A 158 15.67 -1.71 -15.76
N TYR A 159 16.91 -1.71 -15.26
CA TYR A 159 17.78 -0.52 -15.29
C TYR A 159 18.74 -0.66 -16.47
N PHE A 160 18.77 0.35 -17.35
CA PHE A 160 19.66 0.38 -18.51
C PHE A 160 19.98 1.83 -18.89
N GLU A 161 21.17 2.08 -19.47
CA GLU A 161 21.66 3.42 -19.81
C GLU A 161 20.87 4.10 -20.95
N ARG A 162 20.31 3.31 -21.87
CA ARG A 162 19.37 3.74 -22.91
C ARG A 162 18.26 2.70 -23.05
N ASN A 163 17.03 3.15 -23.32
CA ASN A 163 15.87 2.28 -23.43
C ASN A 163 16.09 1.21 -24.51
N PRO A 164 16.17 -0.09 -24.15
CA PRO A 164 16.46 -1.15 -25.11
C PRO A 164 15.21 -1.60 -25.90
N HIS A 165 14.04 -0.99 -25.69
CA HIS A 165 12.77 -1.40 -26.31
C HIS A 165 12.46 -2.90 -26.12
N TRP A 166 12.68 -3.41 -24.90
CA TRP A 166 12.50 -4.83 -24.61
C TRP A 166 11.06 -5.28 -24.87
N GLN A 167 10.92 -6.24 -25.77
CA GLN A 167 9.68 -6.96 -26.02
C GLN A 167 9.84 -8.35 -25.42
N ARG A 168 8.97 -8.71 -24.46
CA ARG A 168 8.86 -10.08 -23.98
C ARG A 168 7.91 -10.81 -24.91
N SER A 169 8.38 -11.86 -25.58
CA SER A 169 7.53 -12.77 -26.33
C SER A 169 6.68 -13.58 -25.34
N GLU A 170 5.41 -13.24 -25.22
CA GLU A 170 4.44 -14.10 -24.55
C GLU A 170 4.10 -15.28 -25.46
N LYS A 171 4.22 -16.51 -24.97
CA LYS A 171 3.83 -17.73 -25.70
C LYS A 171 2.30 -17.83 -25.74
N LEU A 172 1.67 -17.05 -26.63
CA LEU A 172 0.22 -17.02 -26.83
C LEU A 172 -0.38 -18.35 -27.32
N GLN A 173 0.43 -19.27 -27.87
CA GLN A 173 -0.04 -20.49 -28.54
C GLN A 173 -0.33 -21.69 -27.62
N ARG A 174 0.10 -21.68 -26.34
CA ARG A 174 -0.22 -22.76 -25.37
C ARG A 174 -0.62 -22.15 -24.03
N GLN A 175 -1.81 -21.57 -23.99
CA GLN A 175 -2.41 -21.11 -22.73
C GLN A 175 -3.09 -22.29 -22.04
N TRP A 176 -2.77 -22.49 -20.77
CA TRP A 176 -3.58 -23.32 -19.89
C TRP A 176 -3.81 -22.59 -18.58
N SER A 177 -4.99 -22.82 -18.01
CA SER A 177 -5.34 -22.41 -16.68
C SER A 177 -5.91 -23.58 -15.91
N VAL A 178 -5.66 -23.61 -14.62
CA VAL A 178 -6.25 -24.56 -13.68
C VAL A 178 -6.93 -23.78 -12.58
N ASN A 179 -8.18 -24.14 -12.30
CA ASN A 179 -8.90 -23.57 -11.17
C ASN A 179 -8.62 -24.45 -9.95
N VAL A 180 -8.36 -23.82 -8.81
CA VAL A 180 -8.01 -24.51 -7.57
C VAL A 180 -8.91 -24.01 -6.47
N TRP A 181 -9.57 -24.94 -5.79
CA TRP A 181 -10.28 -24.67 -4.54
C TRP A 181 -9.35 -24.95 -3.36
N ALA A 182 -9.37 -24.07 -2.36
CA ALA A 182 -8.73 -24.33 -1.09
C ALA A 182 -9.54 -23.67 0.04
N GLY A 183 -9.41 -24.24 1.23
CA GLY A 183 -9.96 -23.68 2.45
C GLY A 183 -8.92 -23.56 3.55
N ILE A 184 -9.19 -22.70 4.52
CA ILE A 184 -8.41 -22.58 5.75
C ILE A 184 -9.35 -22.51 6.95
N ILE A 185 -9.06 -23.31 7.98
CA ILE A 185 -9.76 -23.29 9.27
C ILE A 185 -8.76 -23.31 10.41
N GLY A 186 -8.79 -22.27 11.24
CA GLY A 186 -7.77 -22.06 12.28
C GLY A 186 -6.36 -22.08 11.67
N ASN A 187 -5.57 -23.09 12.03
CA ASN A 187 -4.20 -23.29 11.53
C ASN A 187 -4.10 -24.42 10.49
N HIS A 188 -5.23 -24.93 9.99
CA HIS A 188 -5.28 -26.05 9.05
C HIS A 188 -5.66 -25.57 7.66
N ILE A 189 -4.85 -25.94 6.67
CA ILE A 189 -5.17 -25.76 5.25
C ILE A 189 -5.91 -27.02 4.78
N ILE A 190 -7.04 -26.84 4.09
CA ILE A 190 -7.85 -27.89 3.48
C ILE A 190 -7.75 -27.75 1.96
N GLY A 191 -7.41 -28.83 1.26
CA GLY A 191 -7.05 -28.78 -0.16
C GLY A 191 -5.54 -28.80 -0.38
N PRO A 192 -5.05 -28.38 -1.57
CA PRO A 192 -5.80 -27.86 -2.71
C PRO A 192 -6.59 -28.94 -3.45
N TYR A 193 -7.77 -28.58 -3.99
CA TYR A 193 -8.49 -29.39 -4.97
C TYR A 193 -8.40 -28.74 -6.34
N LEU A 194 -7.87 -29.48 -7.32
CA LEU A 194 -7.70 -28.99 -8.69
C LEU A 194 -8.92 -29.39 -9.52
N PHE A 195 -9.61 -28.41 -10.10
CA PHE A 195 -10.69 -28.68 -11.03
C PHE A 195 -10.12 -29.09 -12.39
N GLN A 196 -10.64 -30.19 -12.95
CA GLN A 196 -10.32 -30.61 -14.32
C GLN A 196 -11.03 -29.75 -15.38
N GLU A 197 -12.16 -29.15 -15.01
CA GLU A 197 -12.97 -28.29 -15.86
C GLU A 197 -13.26 -26.95 -15.18
N ASN A 198 -14.00 -26.07 -15.86
CA ASN A 198 -14.43 -24.80 -15.28
C ASN A 198 -15.35 -25.03 -14.06
N LEU A 199 -15.28 -24.09 -13.11
CA LEU A 199 -16.16 -24.09 -11.94
C LEU A 199 -17.60 -23.86 -12.40
N ASN A 200 -18.45 -24.84 -12.12
CA ASN A 200 -19.89 -24.76 -12.29
C ASN A 200 -20.56 -25.34 -11.04
N GLU A 201 -21.88 -25.26 -10.97
CA GLU A 201 -22.66 -25.77 -9.84
C GLU A 201 -22.37 -27.23 -9.49
N GLN A 202 -22.27 -28.09 -10.51
CA GLN A 202 -22.10 -29.54 -10.33
C GLN A 202 -20.71 -29.87 -9.79
N ASN A 203 -19.67 -29.28 -10.40
CA ASN A 203 -18.29 -29.44 -9.96
C ASN A 203 -18.08 -28.91 -8.55
N TYR A 204 -18.73 -27.79 -8.20
CA TYR A 204 -18.68 -27.25 -6.85
C TYR A 204 -19.37 -28.17 -5.83
N LEU A 205 -20.54 -28.72 -6.17
CA LEU A 205 -21.21 -29.71 -5.31
C LEU A 205 -20.37 -30.97 -5.08
N ILE A 206 -19.66 -31.45 -6.10
CA ILE A 206 -18.73 -32.60 -5.96
C ILE A 206 -17.63 -32.27 -4.95
N VAL A 207 -17.08 -31.06 -5.00
CA VAL A 207 -16.10 -30.62 -4.01
C VAL A 207 -16.69 -30.66 -2.61
N LEU A 208 -17.86 -30.05 -2.41
CA LEU A 208 -18.49 -30.01 -1.08
C LEU A 208 -18.88 -31.41 -0.56
N GLN A 209 -19.46 -32.26 -1.41
CA GLN A 209 -20.01 -33.56 -1.01
C GLN A 209 -18.94 -34.63 -0.83
N ASN A 210 -18.01 -34.71 -1.78
CA ASN A 210 -17.12 -35.86 -1.90
C ASN A 210 -15.70 -35.53 -1.46
N GLN A 211 -15.22 -34.31 -1.76
CA GLN A 211 -13.82 -33.96 -1.56
C GLN A 211 -13.58 -33.30 -0.21
N LEU A 212 -14.44 -32.38 0.22
CA LEU A 212 -14.30 -31.68 1.49
C LEU A 212 -14.16 -32.63 2.70
N PRO A 213 -14.95 -33.71 2.83
CA PRO A 213 -14.76 -34.68 3.92
C PRO A 213 -13.38 -35.36 3.88
N ILE A 214 -12.90 -35.72 2.69
CA ILE A 214 -11.59 -36.38 2.50
C ILE A 214 -10.47 -35.39 2.84
N LEU A 215 -10.57 -34.17 2.31
CA LEU A 215 -9.56 -33.12 2.51
C LEU A 215 -9.49 -32.64 3.97
N SER A 216 -10.55 -32.84 4.74
CA SER A 216 -10.65 -32.46 6.15
C SER A 216 -10.32 -33.59 7.13
N GLU A 217 -9.91 -34.77 6.66
CA GLU A 217 -9.61 -35.93 7.51
C GLU A 217 -8.55 -35.64 8.59
N ASN A 218 -7.57 -34.79 8.28
CA ASN A 218 -6.51 -34.38 9.21
C ASN A 218 -6.90 -33.21 10.13
N VAL A 219 -8.11 -32.68 10.00
CA VAL A 219 -8.61 -31.61 10.87
C VAL A 219 -9.24 -32.25 12.10
N PRO A 220 -8.84 -31.85 13.32
CA PRO A 220 -9.40 -32.41 14.55
C PRO A 220 -10.94 -32.39 14.57
N LEU A 221 -11.56 -33.52 14.90
CA LEU A 221 -13.03 -33.70 14.86
C LEU A 221 -13.80 -32.62 15.65
N HIS A 222 -13.25 -32.17 16.78
CA HIS A 222 -13.88 -31.12 17.60
C HIS A 222 -13.96 -29.75 16.89
N ILE A 223 -13.08 -29.50 15.92
CA ILE A 223 -13.12 -28.31 15.04
C ILE A 223 -14.19 -28.52 13.98
N CYS A 224 -14.19 -29.68 13.31
CA CYS A 224 -15.15 -30.02 12.26
C CYS A 224 -16.61 -29.97 12.75
N ILE A 225 -16.90 -30.48 13.95
CA ILE A 225 -18.27 -30.49 14.52
C ILE A 225 -18.79 -29.06 14.79
N ARG A 226 -17.90 -28.10 15.05
CA ARG A 226 -18.25 -26.70 15.34
C ARG A 226 -18.04 -25.78 14.15
N MET A 227 -17.71 -26.37 12.99
CA MET A 227 -17.24 -25.63 11.83
C MET A 227 -18.33 -24.75 11.26
N TRP A 228 -17.98 -23.49 11.02
CA TRP A 228 -18.76 -22.58 10.19
C TRP A 228 -18.19 -22.58 8.77
N PHE A 229 -19.02 -22.83 7.77
CA PHE A 229 -18.58 -22.78 6.37
C PHE A 229 -18.76 -21.37 5.79
N MET A 230 -17.70 -20.78 5.21
CA MET A 230 -17.77 -19.46 4.59
C MET A 230 -17.31 -19.52 3.14
N GLN A 231 -18.16 -19.01 2.25
CA GLN A 231 -17.90 -18.89 0.80
C GLN A 231 -18.29 -17.50 0.29
N ASP A 232 -17.76 -17.14 -0.88
CA ASP A 232 -18.05 -15.89 -1.54
C ASP A 232 -19.43 -15.87 -2.25
N GLY A 233 -19.70 -14.81 -3.01
CA GLY A 233 -20.94 -14.62 -3.75
C GLY A 233 -20.94 -15.16 -5.19
N ALA A 234 -19.99 -16.01 -5.60
CA ALA A 234 -19.88 -16.47 -6.98
C ALA A 234 -21.18 -17.15 -7.46
N PRO A 235 -21.52 -17.05 -8.77
CA PRO A 235 -22.77 -17.62 -9.28
C PRO A 235 -22.98 -19.10 -8.96
N ALA A 236 -21.92 -19.91 -9.01
CA ALA A 236 -21.96 -21.34 -8.67
C ALA A 236 -22.34 -21.57 -7.19
N HIS A 237 -21.98 -20.66 -6.29
CA HIS A 237 -22.22 -20.80 -4.84
C HIS A 237 -23.66 -20.46 -4.44
N ARG A 238 -24.37 -19.74 -5.31
CA ARG A 238 -25.72 -19.19 -5.05
C ARG A 238 -26.85 -20.06 -5.60
N THR A 239 -26.50 -21.13 -6.31
CA THR A 239 -27.50 -22.03 -6.88
C THR A 239 -28.34 -22.68 -5.80
N ARG A 240 -29.55 -23.11 -6.18
CA ARG A 240 -30.49 -23.70 -5.21
C ARG A 240 -29.94 -25.00 -4.63
N ASN A 241 -29.29 -25.83 -5.43
CA ASN A 241 -28.81 -27.12 -4.95
C ASN A 241 -27.63 -26.97 -3.98
N VAL A 242 -26.72 -26.02 -4.25
CA VAL A 242 -25.62 -25.71 -3.33
C VAL A 242 -26.15 -25.18 -2.00
N ARG A 243 -27.08 -24.21 -2.02
CA ARG A 243 -27.67 -23.70 -0.77
C ARG A 243 -28.46 -24.76 -0.02
N ASN A 244 -29.22 -25.61 -0.70
CA ASN A 244 -29.92 -26.73 -0.07
C ASN A 244 -28.94 -27.70 0.59
N TYR A 245 -27.84 -28.03 -0.09
CA TYR A 245 -26.80 -28.88 0.48
C TYR A 245 -26.18 -28.23 1.74
N LEU A 246 -25.80 -26.95 1.66
CA LEU A 246 -25.22 -26.24 2.80
C LEU A 246 -26.20 -26.14 3.99
N ASN A 247 -27.48 -25.88 3.73
CA ASN A 247 -28.52 -25.91 4.76
C ASN A 247 -28.69 -27.30 5.38
N ASN A 248 -28.59 -28.37 4.59
CA ASN A 248 -28.73 -29.74 5.10
C ASN A 248 -27.52 -30.19 5.92
N VAL A 249 -26.30 -29.78 5.53
CA VAL A 249 -25.05 -30.24 6.16
C VAL A 249 -24.59 -29.34 7.30
N PHE A 250 -24.65 -28.02 7.11
CA PHE A 250 -24.18 -27.03 8.07
C PHE A 250 -25.32 -26.33 8.82
N GLY A 251 -26.57 -26.48 8.39
CA GLY A 251 -27.71 -25.82 9.04
C GLY A 251 -27.54 -24.30 9.09
N ASN A 252 -27.53 -23.75 10.31
CA ASN A 252 -27.31 -22.32 10.56
C ASN A 252 -25.82 -21.93 10.65
N GLN A 253 -24.90 -22.85 10.37
CA GLN A 253 -23.44 -22.69 10.50
C GLN A 253 -22.77 -22.51 9.13
N TRP A 254 -23.38 -21.74 8.22
CA TRP A 254 -22.69 -21.30 7.01
C TRP A 254 -23.01 -19.84 6.67
N ILE A 255 -22.09 -19.20 5.97
CA ILE A 255 -22.16 -17.80 5.57
C ILE A 255 -21.87 -17.72 4.09
N GLY A 256 -22.78 -17.09 3.35
CA GLY A 256 -22.58 -16.80 1.93
C GLY A 256 -23.70 -15.93 1.42
N LEU A 257 -23.64 -15.56 0.14
CA LEU A 257 -24.70 -14.73 -0.44
C LEU A 257 -25.98 -15.57 -0.61
N GLY A 258 -26.95 -15.36 0.28
CA GLY A 258 -28.23 -16.08 0.30
C GLY A 258 -28.37 -17.14 1.40
N SER A 259 -27.49 -17.11 2.41
CA SER A 259 -27.67 -17.75 3.73
C SER A 259 -28.75 -17.04 4.55
#